data_AF-A0A0P1ALE8-F1
#
_entry.id   AF-A0A0P1ALE8-F1
#
_cell.length_a   1.000
_cell.length_b   1.000
_cell.length_c   1.000
_cell.angle_alpha   90.00
_cell.angle_beta   90.00
_cell.angle_gamma   90.00
#
_symmetry.space_group_name_H-M   'P 1'
#
loop_
_entity.id
_entity.type
_entity.pdbx_description
1 polymer ?
#
loop_
_entity_poly.entity_id
_entity_poly.type
_entity_poly.pdbx_seq_one_letter_code
_entity_poly.pdbx_strand_id
1 'polypeptide(L)'
;MQRMLSIPKIKLVRANGIDKEKDRTSAVSDQLGTVLVNLGTTPIRAWGPDDCALDFQSPLPSPPRAISTSSKAGPTLKVDAQLDAERVFPMSSSPSSSLTSSRRYTNALTFHLKHLVSKEKRRYFSNGFDLDLTYITRRLVALGYPAELIEGIYRNHYRDVFRFFEQRHPGRYRVYNLCAERRYASVDKFHGRVAEFGFEDHCPPPLSLLILFCQDVHSWLQSNPENIVAVHCKAGKGRTGVMLCAYMLYARIWRSASGALEYFAAARSMKLQGVTIISQRRFIGYFSELCRRSESANDAEQLGSYEEEEHRERAMSVVDYHAYWLKQIQEDSERFSSRENIRLIERPHAKPMLPVRVKLVLVAVVLCGVTDHKRTRSSAADWRVRVECGAIRPRATSFDLAGTFQRQIRSKFHGEDKEEVVELKMQCSRVLVWDEIMVELRRRNGSALGHFWFHTAFVPQVDDHYELELTKIEIDKVAKDANQGHKKFAPDFSMRLLFERVTD
;
A
#
# COMPACT_ATOMS: atom_id res chain seq x y z
N MET A 1 -34.71 37.31 -16.65
CA MET A 1 -34.89 36.83 -15.26
C MET A 1 -33.61 36.13 -14.82
N GLN A 2 -32.78 36.85 -14.06
CA GLN A 2 -31.61 36.34 -13.32
C GLN A 2 -32.06 35.67 -12.02
N ARG A 3 -31.35 34.62 -11.57
CA ARG A 3 -31.14 34.21 -10.16
C ARG A 3 -30.05 33.14 -10.16
N MET A 4 -28.78 33.50 -10.00
CA MET A 4 -28.02 33.73 -8.76
C MET A 4 -27.85 32.48 -7.87
N LEU A 5 -26.63 31.95 -7.93
CA LEU A 5 -26.02 30.99 -7.03
C LEU A 5 -25.66 31.70 -5.70
N SER A 6 -26.05 31.11 -4.58
CA SER A 6 -25.73 31.58 -3.23
C SER A 6 -24.39 31.03 -2.73
N ILE A 7 -23.46 31.92 -2.40
CA ILE A 7 -22.17 31.63 -1.74
C ILE A 7 -22.33 31.89 -0.23
N PRO A 8 -21.87 30.99 0.68
CA PRO A 8 -21.86 31.27 2.11
C PRO A 8 -20.72 32.21 2.50
N LYS A 9 -21.07 33.24 3.29
CA LYS A 9 -20.22 34.32 3.81
C LYS A 9 -19.13 33.80 4.77
N ILE A 10 -17.88 34.18 4.51
CA ILE A 10 -16.75 34.11 5.44
C ILE A 10 -16.80 35.35 6.35
N LYS A 11 -16.87 35.17 7.67
CA LYS A 11 -16.74 36.25 8.65
C LYS A 11 -15.26 36.56 8.88
N LEU A 12 -14.87 37.79 8.53
CA LEU A 12 -13.62 38.41 8.91
C LEU A 12 -13.74 38.91 10.36
N VAL A 13 -12.90 38.40 11.27
CA VAL A 13 -12.75 38.96 12.62
C VAL A 13 -11.51 39.84 12.65
N ARG A 14 -11.74 41.06 13.14
CA ARG A 14 -10.88 42.24 13.15
C ARG A 14 -9.74 42.07 14.17
N ALA A 15 -8.51 42.34 13.75
CA ALA A 15 -7.37 42.50 14.64
C ALA A 15 -7.43 43.90 15.28
N ASN A 16 -7.34 43.96 16.61
CA ASN A 16 -6.93 45.15 17.36
C ASN A 16 -5.75 44.71 18.24
N GLY A 17 -4.58 45.32 17.99
CA GLY A 17 -3.44 45.22 18.89
C GLY A 17 -3.61 46.14 20.11
N ILE A 18 -2.83 45.86 21.15
CA ILE A 18 -2.17 46.83 22.04
C ILE A 18 -0.99 46.09 22.68
N ASP A 19 0.17 46.71 22.58
CA ASP A 19 1.46 46.31 23.13
C ASP A 19 1.46 46.21 24.66
N LYS A 20 2.27 45.28 25.17
CA LYS A 20 3.04 45.49 26.40
C LYS A 20 4.26 44.58 26.43
N GLU A 21 5.39 45.21 26.13
CA GLU A 21 6.75 44.72 26.28
C GLU A 21 7.10 44.61 27.78
N LYS A 22 7.66 43.47 28.20
CA LYS A 22 8.58 43.41 29.34
C LYS A 22 9.46 42.17 29.26
N ASP A 23 10.76 42.43 29.26
CA ASP A 23 11.89 41.52 29.33
C ASP A 23 11.70 40.29 30.23
N ARG A 24 12.19 39.15 29.74
CA ARG A 24 13.05 38.25 30.51
C ARG A 24 13.75 37.24 29.59
N THR A 25 15.07 37.30 29.64
CA THR A 25 16.06 36.34 29.17
C THR A 25 15.80 34.93 29.70
N SER A 26 15.87 33.91 28.83
CA SER A 26 16.58 32.64 29.08
C SER A 26 16.37 31.67 27.92
N ALA A 27 17.46 31.03 27.52
CA ALA A 27 17.53 30.02 26.47
C ALA A 27 16.62 28.83 26.77
N VAL A 28 15.82 28.41 25.78
CA VAL A 28 15.22 27.07 25.75
C VAL A 28 15.37 26.51 24.34
N SER A 29 16.10 25.40 24.28
CA SER A 29 16.26 24.50 23.15
C SER A 29 14.90 24.06 22.60
N ASP A 30 14.68 24.28 21.30
CA ASP A 30 13.54 23.77 20.54
C ASP A 30 13.62 22.24 20.43
N GLN A 31 13.00 21.53 21.38
CA GLN A 31 12.59 20.14 21.18
C GLN A 31 11.17 20.11 20.61
N LEU A 32 11.05 20.21 19.29
CA LEU A 32 9.85 19.76 18.58
C LEU A 32 9.85 18.23 18.54
N GLY A 33 9.36 17.63 19.62
CA GLY A 33 9.10 16.20 19.73
C GLY A 33 8.05 15.76 18.71
N THR A 34 8.49 15.27 17.56
CA THR A 34 7.65 14.49 16.66
C THR A 34 7.52 13.10 17.27
N VAL A 35 6.37 12.81 17.88
CA VAL A 35 6.02 11.45 18.32
C VAL A 35 5.82 10.59 17.06
N LEU A 36 6.92 10.06 16.54
CA LEU A 36 6.94 8.92 15.65
C LEU A 36 6.50 7.73 16.49
N VAL A 37 5.21 7.39 16.40
CA VAL A 37 4.71 6.13 16.95
C VAL A 37 5.42 5.03 16.19
N ASN A 38 6.43 4.45 16.83
CA ASN A 38 7.12 3.26 16.37
C ASN A 38 6.06 2.14 16.39
N LEU A 39 5.36 1.96 15.26
CA LEU A 39 4.37 0.89 15.10
C LEU A 39 5.14 -0.41 14.94
N GLY A 40 5.65 -0.91 16.07
CA GLY A 40 6.26 -2.23 16.18
C GLY A 40 5.30 -3.24 15.57
N THR A 41 5.78 -3.99 14.60
CA THR A 41 5.08 -5.17 14.12
C THR A 41 5.29 -6.24 15.19
N THR A 42 4.25 -6.56 15.94
CA THR A 42 4.19 -7.77 16.77
C THR A 42 4.64 -8.94 15.89
N PRO A 43 5.49 -9.86 16.41
CA PRO A 43 5.93 -11.00 15.62
C PRO A 43 4.71 -11.82 15.20
N ILE A 44 4.46 -11.89 13.90
CA ILE A 44 3.33 -12.62 13.35
C ILE A 44 3.67 -14.12 13.42
N ARG A 45 3.22 -14.80 14.48
CA ARG A 45 2.98 -16.25 14.49
C ARG A 45 1.49 -16.44 14.75
N ALA A 46 0.73 -17.21 13.97
CA ALA A 46 0.99 -18.63 13.70
C ALA A 46 0.30 -19.19 12.44
N TRP A 47 0.71 -20.41 12.09
CA TRP A 47 -0.09 -21.52 11.56
C TRP A 47 -0.11 -22.61 12.67
N GLY A 48 -1.15 -23.45 12.78
CA GLY A 48 -1.35 -24.43 13.87
C GLY A 48 -0.24 -25.48 14.09
N PRO A 49 -0.35 -26.33 15.12
CA PRO A 49 0.75 -27.11 15.67
C PRO A 49 1.20 -28.20 14.69
N ASP A 50 2.52 -28.24 14.54
CA ASP A 50 3.33 -29.31 13.98
C ASP A 50 3.26 -29.55 12.46
N ASP A 51 4.48 -29.60 11.93
CA ASP A 51 4.86 -30.00 10.59
C ASP A 51 4.04 -31.17 10.06
N CYS A 52 3.48 -30.99 8.86
CA CYS A 52 3.29 -32.10 7.93
C CYS A 52 3.97 -31.70 6.63
N ALA A 53 5.28 -31.94 6.59
CA ALA A 53 5.97 -32.23 5.35
C ALA A 53 5.28 -33.46 4.72
N LEU A 54 4.37 -33.22 3.79
CA LEU A 54 3.92 -34.23 2.85
C LEU A 54 4.47 -33.83 1.49
N ASP A 55 5.51 -34.55 1.08
CA ASP A 55 6.01 -34.61 -0.29
C ASP A 55 4.83 -34.87 -1.24
N PHE A 56 4.40 -33.82 -1.95
CA PHE A 56 3.55 -33.97 -3.13
C PHE A 56 4.37 -33.60 -4.37
N GLN A 57 5.04 -34.59 -4.94
CA GLN A 57 5.44 -34.55 -6.35
C GLN A 57 4.17 -34.34 -7.19
N SER A 58 3.99 -33.13 -7.72
CA SER A 58 2.97 -32.84 -8.72
C SER A 58 3.58 -32.99 -10.12
N PRO A 59 2.94 -33.72 -11.05
CA PRO A 59 3.51 -33.98 -12.37
C PRO A 59 3.53 -32.71 -13.24
N LEU A 60 4.62 -32.59 -14.01
CA LEU A 60 4.86 -31.51 -14.98
C LEU A 60 3.69 -31.36 -15.98
N PRO A 61 3.19 -30.14 -16.24
CA PRO A 61 2.27 -29.90 -17.35
C PRO A 61 3.02 -29.99 -18.69
N SER A 62 2.45 -30.75 -19.62
CA SER A 62 2.95 -30.90 -20.99
C SER A 62 2.89 -29.57 -21.77
N PRO A 63 3.83 -29.31 -22.70
CA PRO A 63 3.83 -28.08 -23.47
C PRO A 63 2.65 -28.03 -24.46
N PRO A 64 2.07 -26.85 -24.72
CA PRO A 64 0.99 -26.71 -25.70
C PRO A 64 1.49 -27.00 -27.12
N ARG A 65 0.70 -27.80 -27.86
CA ARG A 65 0.87 -28.14 -29.27
C ARG A 65 1.09 -26.90 -30.14
N ALA A 66 2.11 -26.95 -30.97
CA ALA A 66 2.35 -26.00 -32.05
C ALA A 66 1.15 -25.99 -33.03
N ILE A 67 0.55 -24.81 -33.23
CA ILE A 67 -0.39 -24.57 -34.32
C ILE A 67 0.44 -24.24 -35.56
N SER A 68 0.41 -25.14 -36.54
CA SER A 68 0.94 -24.93 -37.88
C SER A 68 0.07 -23.93 -38.63
N THR A 69 0.57 -22.74 -38.93
CA THR A 69 -0.05 -21.84 -39.91
C THR A 69 0.66 -21.96 -41.25
N SER A 70 -0.03 -22.60 -42.18
CA SER A 70 0.34 -22.70 -43.59
C SER A 70 0.35 -21.33 -44.25
N SER A 71 1.40 -21.08 -45.02
CA SER A 71 1.56 -19.96 -45.94
C SER A 71 0.50 -19.96 -47.04
N LYS A 72 -0.21 -18.84 -47.21
CA LYS A 72 -0.82 -18.44 -48.48
C LYS A 72 -0.60 -16.95 -48.71
N ALA A 73 -0.14 -16.64 -49.92
CA ALA A 73 0.30 -15.33 -50.37
C ALA A 73 -0.84 -14.50 -51.00
N GLY A 74 -0.72 -13.18 -50.85
CA GLY A 74 -1.23 -12.14 -51.75
C GLY A 74 -2.48 -11.35 -51.27
N PRO A 75 -2.70 -10.09 -51.72
CA PRO A 75 -1.87 -9.25 -52.58
C PRO A 75 -1.36 -7.95 -51.91
N THR A 76 -0.26 -7.45 -52.47
CA THR A 76 0.46 -6.22 -52.15
C THR A 76 -0.32 -4.99 -52.62
N LEU A 77 -0.63 -4.05 -51.71
CA LEU A 77 -1.10 -2.71 -52.07
C LEU A 77 0.07 -1.73 -51.97
N LYS A 78 0.50 -1.26 -53.14
CA LYS A 78 1.39 -0.10 -53.32
C LYS A 78 0.57 1.15 -53.04
N VAL A 79 1.12 2.09 -52.27
CA VAL A 79 0.66 3.48 -52.28
C VAL A 79 1.89 4.35 -52.53
N ASP A 80 1.81 5.04 -53.66
CA ASP A 80 2.85 5.89 -54.22
C ASP A 80 3.15 7.09 -53.33
N ALA A 81 4.44 7.37 -53.20
CA ALA A 81 4.95 8.64 -52.73
C ALA A 81 4.84 9.64 -53.87
N GLN A 82 4.10 10.73 -53.66
CA GLN A 82 4.25 11.92 -54.49
C GLN A 82 4.27 13.16 -53.61
N LEU A 83 5.46 13.76 -53.65
CA LEU A 83 5.82 15.06 -53.14
C LEU A 83 5.05 16.13 -53.89
N ASP A 84 4.53 17.12 -53.18
CA ASP A 84 4.43 18.48 -53.71
C ASP A 84 5.17 19.43 -52.75
N ALA A 85 6.23 20.01 -53.31
CA ALA A 85 7.02 21.06 -52.72
C ALA A 85 6.59 22.38 -53.35
N GLU A 86 6.22 23.38 -52.55
CA GLU A 86 6.29 24.77 -52.98
C GLU A 86 6.93 25.68 -51.91
N ARG A 87 8.16 26.08 -52.26
CA ARG A 87 8.75 27.41 -52.25
C ARG A 87 8.81 28.22 -50.94
N VAL A 88 10.06 28.31 -50.45
CA VAL A 88 10.58 29.36 -49.55
C VAL A 88 11.06 30.57 -50.38
N PHE A 89 10.88 31.80 -49.86
CA PHE A 89 11.83 32.95 -49.74
C PHE A 89 11.05 34.29 -49.53
N PRO A 90 11.64 35.40 -49.03
CA PRO A 90 12.27 35.64 -47.71
C PRO A 90 11.67 36.86 -46.94
N MET A 91 12.28 37.19 -45.80
CA MET A 91 11.90 38.08 -44.67
C MET A 91 11.43 39.53 -44.93
N SER A 92 10.59 40.07 -44.02
CA SER A 92 10.83 41.36 -43.31
C SER A 92 9.90 41.63 -42.10
N SER A 93 10.51 41.94 -40.95
CA SER A 93 10.14 42.85 -39.82
C SER A 93 8.70 42.95 -39.24
N SER A 94 8.63 42.66 -37.93
CA SER A 94 7.61 42.86 -36.85
C SER A 94 6.92 44.26 -36.77
N PRO A 95 5.98 44.59 -35.81
CA PRO A 95 5.53 43.87 -34.59
C PRO A 95 4.03 43.97 -34.13
N SER A 96 3.74 43.28 -33.01
CA SER A 96 2.60 43.40 -32.05
C SER A 96 1.30 42.64 -32.42
N SER A 97 0.62 41.90 -31.53
CA SER A 97 0.37 42.09 -30.10
C SER A 97 0.08 40.78 -29.33
N SER A 98 0.65 40.73 -28.12
CA SER A 98 0.35 39.95 -26.89
C SER A 98 -0.65 38.77 -26.88
N LEU A 99 -0.11 37.55 -26.64
CA LEU A 99 -0.85 36.36 -26.14
C LEU A 99 -0.08 35.61 -25.02
N THR A 100 0.73 36.31 -24.20
CA THR A 100 1.70 35.65 -23.29
C THR A 100 1.38 35.70 -21.79
N SER A 101 0.34 36.41 -21.33
CA SER A 101 0.00 36.43 -19.88
C SER A 101 -0.95 35.30 -19.44
N SER A 102 -1.92 34.91 -20.28
CA SER A 102 -2.92 33.91 -19.89
C SER A 102 -2.33 32.50 -19.70
N ARG A 103 -1.32 32.15 -20.51
CA ARG A 103 -0.65 30.82 -20.47
C ARG A 103 0.30 30.64 -19.28
N ARG A 104 0.87 31.72 -18.73
CA ARG A 104 1.76 31.66 -17.55
C ARG A 104 0.94 31.49 -16.25
N TYR A 105 -0.21 32.15 -16.17
CA TYR A 105 -1.10 32.07 -15.00
C TYR A 105 -1.76 30.69 -14.85
N THR A 106 -2.19 30.07 -15.96
CA THR A 106 -2.73 28.70 -15.96
C THR A 106 -1.69 27.67 -15.56
N ASN A 107 -0.43 27.84 -15.99
CA ASN A 107 0.66 26.92 -15.65
C ASN A 107 1.03 27.01 -14.16
N ALA A 108 1.05 28.20 -13.57
CA ALA A 108 1.33 28.40 -12.14
C ALA A 108 0.23 27.80 -11.23
N LEU A 109 -1.04 27.97 -11.59
CA LEU A 109 -2.18 27.37 -10.87
C LEU A 109 -2.20 25.84 -11.00
N THR A 110 -1.95 25.32 -12.20
CA THR A 110 -1.80 23.87 -12.46
C THR A 110 -0.63 23.29 -11.67
N PHE A 111 0.50 24.02 -11.62
CA PHE A 111 1.67 23.67 -10.83
C PHE A 111 1.35 23.60 -9.33
N HIS A 112 0.64 24.59 -8.78
CA HIS A 112 0.23 24.61 -7.38
C HIS A 112 -0.75 23.45 -7.06
N LEU A 113 -1.72 23.17 -7.93
CA LEU A 113 -2.66 22.05 -7.77
C LEU A 113 -1.97 20.68 -7.82
N LYS A 114 -1.02 20.48 -8.74
CA LYS A 114 -0.20 19.26 -8.82
C LYS A 114 0.60 19.06 -7.53
N HIS A 115 1.20 20.12 -6.99
CA HIS A 115 1.94 20.08 -5.73
C HIS A 115 1.03 19.76 -4.53
N LEU A 116 -0.18 20.31 -4.49
CA LEU A 116 -1.18 20.02 -3.45
C LEU A 116 -1.69 18.57 -3.49
N VAL A 117 -1.72 17.92 -4.65
CA VAL A 117 -2.17 16.52 -4.80
C VAL A 117 -1.02 15.53 -4.64
N SER A 118 0.21 15.90 -4.98
CA SER A 118 1.40 15.12 -4.59
C SER A 118 1.71 15.24 -3.11
N LYS A 119 1.29 16.34 -2.45
CA LYS A 119 1.57 16.65 -1.05
C LYS A 119 3.05 16.41 -0.72
N GLU A 120 3.32 15.36 0.05
CA GLU A 120 4.59 15.03 0.70
C GLU A 120 5.39 13.96 -0.08
N LYS A 121 4.97 13.58 -1.28
CA LYS A 121 5.64 12.56 -2.11
C LYS A 121 6.85 13.14 -2.85
N ARG A 122 7.88 12.32 -3.07
CA ARG A 122 9.02 12.70 -3.90
C ARG A 122 8.58 12.75 -5.37
N ARG A 123 8.66 13.93 -5.99
CA ARG A 123 8.39 14.13 -7.41
C ARG A 123 9.71 14.06 -8.19
N TYR A 124 9.62 13.59 -9.42
CA TYR A 124 10.72 13.60 -10.37
C TYR A 124 10.77 14.95 -11.09
N PHE A 125 11.90 15.65 -10.94
CA PHE A 125 12.20 16.91 -11.61
C PHE A 125 13.52 16.80 -12.37
N SER A 126 13.48 16.49 -13.66
CA SER A 126 14.67 16.46 -14.52
C SER A 126 14.27 16.43 -16.01
N ASN A 127 15.12 16.96 -16.88
CA ASN A 127 14.98 16.95 -18.34
C ASN A 127 13.60 17.44 -18.84
N GLY A 128 13.04 18.46 -18.19
CA GLY A 128 11.73 19.02 -18.55
C GLY A 128 10.52 18.19 -18.11
N PHE A 129 10.71 17.19 -17.25
CA PHE A 129 9.62 16.44 -16.61
C PHE A 129 9.38 16.89 -15.18
N ASP A 130 8.10 17.08 -14.82
CA ASP A 130 7.60 17.24 -13.45
C ASP A 130 6.50 16.19 -13.24
N LEU A 131 6.89 15.05 -12.69
CA LEU A 131 6.01 13.90 -12.51
C LEU A 131 6.00 13.46 -11.05
N ASP A 132 4.81 13.13 -10.54
CA ASP A 132 4.66 12.34 -9.32
C ASP A 132 5.11 10.90 -9.58
N LEU A 133 6.42 10.71 -9.62
CA LEU A 133 7.13 9.49 -9.98
C LEU A 133 8.37 9.37 -9.09
N THR A 134 8.63 8.18 -8.57
CA THR A 134 9.84 7.90 -7.80
C THR A 134 10.41 6.53 -8.18
N TYR A 135 11.70 6.48 -8.44
CA TYR A 135 12.44 5.21 -8.48
C TYR A 135 12.61 4.72 -7.04
N ILE A 136 11.84 3.71 -6.66
CA ILE A 136 12.02 3.02 -5.36
C ILE A 136 13.33 2.24 -5.41
N THR A 137 13.56 1.55 -6.52
CA THR A 137 14.88 1.12 -6.97
C THR A 137 15.02 1.54 -8.43
N ARG A 138 16.16 1.22 -9.06
CA ARG A 138 16.39 1.48 -10.49
C ARG A 138 15.35 0.85 -11.40
N ARG A 139 14.86 -0.32 -11.01
CA ARG A 139 13.95 -1.15 -11.81
C ARG A 139 12.52 -1.11 -11.29
N LEU A 140 12.30 -0.54 -10.11
CA LEU A 140 10.99 -0.44 -9.47
C LEU A 140 10.56 1.03 -9.35
N VAL A 141 9.57 1.43 -10.14
CA VAL A 141 9.05 2.80 -10.16
C VAL A 141 7.68 2.85 -9.50
N ALA A 142 7.51 3.77 -8.54
CA ALA A 142 6.21 4.14 -7.98
C ALA A 142 5.69 5.40 -8.67
N LEU A 143 4.44 5.35 -9.15
CA LEU A 143 3.85 6.40 -9.98
C LEU A 143 2.47 6.80 -9.44
N GLY A 144 2.17 8.10 -9.50
CA GLY A 144 0.80 8.62 -9.32
C GLY A 144 -0.03 8.43 -10.61
N TYR A 145 -1.33 8.18 -10.49
CA TYR A 145 -2.21 7.81 -11.61
C TYR A 145 -1.99 8.69 -12.86
N PRO A 146 -1.65 8.10 -14.03
CA PRO A 146 -1.53 8.84 -15.28
C PRO A 146 -2.92 9.13 -15.84
N ALA A 147 -3.35 10.39 -15.72
CA ALA A 147 -4.68 10.87 -16.07
C ALA A 147 -4.73 11.43 -17.51
N GLU A 148 -5.84 11.24 -18.21
CA GLU A 148 -6.02 11.70 -19.61
C GLU A 148 -6.87 12.96 -19.75
N LEU A 149 -7.82 13.16 -18.84
CA LEU A 149 -8.80 14.25 -18.90
C LEU A 149 -8.36 15.42 -18.01
N ILE A 150 -9.30 16.31 -17.64
CA ILE A 150 -9.11 17.45 -16.73
C ILE A 150 -8.40 17.04 -15.41
N GLU A 151 -8.49 15.78 -15.00
CA GLU A 151 -7.72 15.26 -13.86
C GLU A 151 -6.19 15.37 -14.01
N GLY A 152 -5.67 15.45 -15.24
CA GLY A 152 -4.25 15.73 -15.54
C GLY A 152 -3.80 17.15 -15.18
N ILE A 153 -4.74 18.05 -14.86
CA ILE A 153 -4.44 19.38 -14.31
C ILE A 153 -3.85 19.27 -12.90
N TYR A 154 -4.25 18.25 -12.13
CA TYR A 154 -3.77 18.08 -10.76
C TYR A 154 -3.06 16.73 -10.51
N ARG A 155 -3.05 15.81 -11.48
CA ARG A 155 -2.25 14.57 -11.49
C ARG A 155 -1.20 14.57 -12.61
N ASN A 156 -0.47 13.48 -12.76
CA ASN A 156 0.39 13.26 -13.91
C ASN A 156 -0.47 13.17 -15.18
N HIS A 157 -0.14 13.95 -16.20
CA HIS A 157 -0.79 13.84 -17.50
C HIS A 157 -0.25 12.60 -18.22
N TYR A 158 -1.11 11.75 -18.79
CA TYR A 158 -0.73 10.50 -19.44
C TYR A 158 0.36 10.72 -20.51
N ARG A 159 0.20 11.73 -21.37
CA ARG A 159 1.19 12.05 -22.41
C ARG A 159 2.60 12.33 -21.86
N ASP A 160 2.70 12.97 -20.69
CA ASP A 160 4.00 13.25 -20.07
C ASP A 160 4.64 11.98 -19.52
N VAL A 161 3.84 11.11 -18.90
CA VAL A 161 4.28 9.80 -18.38
C VAL A 161 4.69 8.87 -19.52
N PHE A 162 3.91 8.82 -20.59
CA PHE A 162 4.23 8.07 -21.79
C PHE A 162 5.53 8.58 -22.41
N ARG A 163 5.65 9.90 -22.66
CA ARG A 163 6.89 10.50 -23.18
C ARG A 163 8.10 10.21 -22.29
N PHE A 164 7.92 10.25 -20.97
CA PHE A 164 8.99 9.93 -20.02
C PHE A 164 9.52 8.51 -20.22
N PHE A 165 8.63 7.52 -20.28
CA PHE A 165 9.03 6.13 -20.46
C PHE A 165 9.59 5.86 -21.86
N GLU A 166 9.03 6.45 -22.91
CA GLU A 166 9.57 6.29 -24.26
C GLU A 166 10.96 6.93 -24.42
N GLN A 167 11.23 8.05 -23.74
CA GLN A 167 12.55 8.69 -23.80
C GLN A 167 13.60 8.00 -22.94
N ARG A 168 13.22 7.48 -21.76
CA ARG A 168 14.20 6.94 -20.79
C ARG A 168 14.32 5.42 -20.81
N HIS A 169 13.26 4.71 -21.22
CA HIS A 169 13.15 3.25 -21.17
C HIS A 169 12.47 2.69 -22.43
N PRO A 170 12.88 3.07 -23.65
CA PRO A 170 12.18 2.69 -24.88
C PRO A 170 12.03 1.16 -24.99
N GLY A 171 10.79 0.67 -24.99
CA GLY A 171 10.50 -0.77 -25.05
C GLY A 171 10.90 -1.59 -23.81
N ARG A 172 11.41 -0.95 -22.75
CA ARG A 172 11.97 -1.59 -21.54
C ARG A 172 11.13 -1.34 -20.28
N TYR A 173 9.87 -0.94 -20.39
CA TYR A 173 8.99 -0.73 -19.24
C TYR A 173 7.68 -1.48 -19.35
N ARG A 174 7.14 -1.89 -18.20
CA ARG A 174 5.77 -2.42 -18.06
C ARG A 174 5.04 -1.68 -16.95
N VAL A 175 3.80 -1.30 -17.21
CA VAL A 175 2.97 -0.51 -16.28
C VAL A 175 1.98 -1.42 -15.58
N TYR A 176 1.86 -1.29 -14.26
CA TYR A 176 0.96 -2.07 -13.42
C TYR A 176 -0.09 -1.16 -12.79
N ASN A 177 -1.34 -1.39 -13.17
CA ASN A 177 -2.49 -0.66 -12.64
C ASN A 177 -3.12 -1.41 -11.47
N LEU A 178 -3.13 -0.76 -10.31
CA LEU A 178 -3.73 -1.32 -9.08
C LEU A 178 -5.13 -0.78 -8.80
N CYS A 179 -5.70 0.02 -9.71
CA CYS A 179 -7.04 0.59 -9.54
C CYS A 179 -8.13 -0.39 -9.97
N ALA A 180 -8.83 -1.00 -9.02
CA ALA A 180 -10.06 -1.73 -9.33
C ALA A 180 -11.14 -0.81 -9.93
N GLU A 181 -11.14 0.46 -9.54
CA GLU A 181 -12.14 1.46 -9.92
C GLU A 181 -11.87 2.15 -11.27
N ARG A 182 -10.67 1.96 -11.85
CA ARG A 182 -10.23 2.67 -13.07
C ARG A 182 -9.39 1.73 -13.92
N ARG A 183 -9.92 1.30 -15.06
CA ARG A 183 -9.22 0.46 -16.02
C ARG A 183 -8.75 1.27 -17.22
N TYR A 184 -7.67 0.85 -17.83
CA TYR A 184 -7.28 1.39 -19.13
C TYR A 184 -8.11 0.74 -20.24
N ALA A 185 -8.43 1.49 -21.30
CA ALA A 185 -8.72 0.88 -22.60
C ALA A 185 -7.41 0.24 -23.07
N SER A 186 -7.26 -1.05 -22.79
CA SER A 186 -5.96 -1.70 -22.56
C SER A 186 -5.12 -1.94 -23.80
N VAL A 187 -5.68 -1.79 -25.01
CA VAL A 187 -5.01 -2.23 -26.25
C VAL A 187 -3.96 -1.23 -26.73
N ASP A 188 -4.20 0.08 -26.59
CA ASP A 188 -3.34 1.09 -27.21
C ASP A 188 -2.45 1.87 -26.22
N LYS A 189 -2.70 1.73 -24.91
CA LYS A 189 -1.93 2.49 -23.91
C LYS A 189 -0.59 1.85 -23.62
N PHE A 190 0.44 2.69 -23.54
CA PHE A 190 1.82 2.25 -23.30
C PHE A 190 2.26 1.13 -24.25
N HIS A 191 1.77 1.16 -25.50
CA HIS A 191 2.01 0.12 -26.51
C HIS A 191 1.64 -1.30 -26.02
N GLY A 192 0.52 -1.42 -25.31
CA GLY A 192 0.03 -2.70 -24.76
C GLY A 192 0.83 -3.23 -23.57
N ARG A 193 1.83 -2.50 -23.06
CA ARG A 193 2.67 -2.92 -21.91
C ARG A 193 2.03 -2.59 -20.57
N VAL A 194 0.75 -2.94 -20.41
CA VAL A 194 -0.04 -2.69 -19.20
C VAL A 194 -0.56 -4.01 -18.64
N ALA A 195 -0.36 -4.23 -17.34
CA ALA A 195 -0.96 -5.33 -16.59
C ALA A 195 -1.88 -4.80 -15.49
N GLU A 196 -2.99 -5.48 -15.25
CA GLU A 196 -4.05 -5.07 -14.33
C GLU A 196 -4.05 -5.99 -13.10
N PHE A 197 -3.81 -5.40 -11.92
CA PHE A 197 -3.79 -6.10 -10.61
C PHE A 197 -4.62 -5.28 -9.60
N GLY A 198 -5.85 -4.94 -10.00
CA GLY A 198 -6.72 -4.02 -9.28
C GLY A 198 -7.29 -4.57 -7.98
N PHE A 199 -7.24 -3.77 -6.91
CA PHE A 199 -7.97 -4.02 -5.65
C PHE A 199 -8.47 -2.71 -5.05
N GLU A 200 -9.41 -2.83 -4.11
CA GLU A 200 -10.13 -1.69 -3.51
C GLU A 200 -9.19 -0.68 -2.83
N ASP A 201 -9.52 0.60 -2.96
CA ASP A 201 -8.76 1.64 -2.29
C ASP A 201 -8.88 1.49 -0.76
N HIS A 202 -7.78 1.77 -0.06
CA HIS A 202 -7.66 1.65 1.39
C HIS A 202 -7.89 0.24 1.99
N CYS A 203 -7.96 -0.81 1.16
CA CYS A 203 -8.00 -2.21 1.60
C CYS A 203 -6.64 -2.88 1.36
N PRO A 204 -6.31 -3.99 2.06
CA PRO A 204 -5.26 -4.89 1.62
C PRO A 204 -5.71 -5.71 0.37
N PRO A 205 -4.78 -6.19 -0.46
CA PRO A 205 -5.08 -7.14 -1.53
C PRO A 205 -5.24 -8.57 -0.97
N PRO A 206 -5.89 -9.49 -1.71
CA PRO A 206 -5.79 -10.91 -1.42
C PRO A 206 -4.34 -11.39 -1.44
N LEU A 207 -3.98 -12.39 -0.63
CA LEU A 207 -2.61 -12.92 -0.64
C LEU A 207 -2.25 -13.55 -1.99
N SER A 208 -3.22 -14.15 -2.67
CA SER A 208 -3.05 -14.72 -4.02
C SER A 208 -2.65 -13.65 -5.05
N LEU A 209 -3.21 -12.44 -4.95
CA LEU A 209 -2.89 -11.33 -5.84
C LEU A 209 -1.46 -10.85 -5.65
N LEU A 210 -0.93 -10.88 -4.42
CA LEU A 210 0.48 -10.56 -4.14
C LEU A 210 1.42 -11.54 -4.86
N ILE A 211 1.13 -12.85 -4.79
CA ILE A 211 1.94 -13.88 -5.44
C ILE A 211 1.93 -13.68 -6.95
N LEU A 212 0.74 -13.58 -7.56
CA LEU A 212 0.59 -13.42 -9.02
C LEU A 212 1.30 -12.15 -9.52
N PHE A 213 1.16 -11.04 -8.80
CA PHE A 213 1.86 -9.81 -9.13
C PHE A 213 3.38 -9.98 -9.08
N CYS A 214 3.90 -10.59 -8.02
CA CYS A 214 5.34 -10.77 -7.87
C CYS A 214 5.92 -11.67 -8.96
N GLN A 215 5.20 -12.73 -9.35
CA GLN A 215 5.58 -13.61 -10.45
C GLN A 215 5.63 -12.88 -11.80
N ASP A 216 4.61 -12.08 -12.13
CA ASP A 216 4.57 -11.30 -13.39
C ASP A 216 5.71 -10.26 -13.43
N VAL A 217 5.91 -9.52 -12.32
CA VAL A 217 7.00 -8.56 -12.19
C VAL A 217 8.37 -9.24 -12.30
N HIS A 218 8.57 -10.35 -11.60
CA HIS A 218 9.85 -11.08 -11.62
C HIS A 218 10.15 -11.58 -13.03
N SER A 219 9.18 -12.23 -13.69
CA SER A 219 9.32 -12.72 -15.06
C SER A 219 9.68 -11.60 -16.04
N TRP A 220 8.98 -10.46 -15.97
CA TRP A 220 9.31 -9.30 -16.79
C TRP A 220 10.72 -8.78 -16.54
N LEU A 221 11.12 -8.63 -15.27
CA LEU A 221 12.45 -8.12 -14.91
C LEU A 221 13.56 -9.12 -15.27
N GLN A 222 13.32 -10.42 -15.24
CA GLN A 222 14.32 -11.42 -15.65
C GLN A 222 14.48 -11.51 -17.17
N SER A 223 13.45 -11.15 -17.95
CA SER A 223 13.54 -11.23 -19.41
C SER A 223 14.56 -10.26 -20.03
N ASN A 224 14.93 -9.18 -19.33
CA ASN A 224 15.98 -8.27 -19.76
C ASN A 224 16.52 -7.45 -18.57
N PRO A 225 17.84 -7.28 -18.39
CA PRO A 225 18.40 -6.49 -17.28
C PRO A 225 18.02 -5.00 -17.31
N GLU A 226 17.73 -4.43 -18.49
CA GLU A 226 17.29 -3.05 -18.65
C GLU A 226 15.80 -2.86 -18.36
N ASN A 227 15.02 -3.96 -18.22
CA ASN A 227 13.60 -3.83 -17.97
C ASN A 227 13.34 -3.17 -16.62
N ILE A 228 12.34 -2.30 -16.59
CA ILE A 228 11.79 -1.68 -15.39
C ILE A 228 10.28 -1.95 -15.28
N VAL A 229 9.74 -1.81 -14.07
CA VAL A 229 8.29 -1.81 -13.83
C VAL A 229 7.85 -0.49 -13.24
N ALA A 230 6.69 -0.02 -13.68
CA ALA A 230 6.04 1.19 -13.17
C ALA A 230 4.69 0.84 -12.55
N VAL A 231 4.59 0.94 -11.23
CA VAL A 231 3.42 0.53 -10.46
C VAL A 231 2.68 1.77 -9.98
N HIS A 232 1.37 1.84 -10.24
CA HIS A 232 0.56 2.96 -9.78
C HIS A 232 -0.79 2.51 -9.22
N CYS A 233 -1.33 3.36 -8.36
CA CYS A 233 -2.74 3.37 -7.98
C CYS A 233 -3.28 4.78 -8.24
N LYS A 234 -4.27 5.25 -7.47
CA LYS A 234 -4.76 6.63 -7.58
C LYS A 234 -3.72 7.69 -7.17
N ALA A 235 -2.97 7.41 -6.09
CA ALA A 235 -2.03 8.36 -5.48
C ALA A 235 -0.58 7.86 -5.39
N GLY A 236 -0.31 6.60 -5.75
CA GLY A 236 1.04 6.03 -5.71
C GLY A 236 1.64 5.93 -4.30
N LYS A 237 0.81 5.64 -3.28
CA LYS A 237 1.22 5.55 -1.86
C LYS A 237 0.85 4.19 -1.23
N GLY A 238 -0.38 4.00 -0.76
CA GLY A 238 -0.80 2.79 -0.02
C GLY A 238 -0.74 1.51 -0.87
N ARG A 239 -1.66 1.36 -1.84
CA ARG A 239 -1.73 0.18 -2.72
C ARG A 239 -0.40 -0.10 -3.44
N THR A 240 0.20 0.93 -4.04
CA THR A 240 1.52 0.84 -4.69
C THR A 240 2.60 0.37 -3.73
N GLY A 241 2.65 0.91 -2.52
CA GLY A 241 3.58 0.49 -1.49
C GLY A 241 3.41 -0.97 -1.11
N VAL A 242 2.17 -1.45 -0.96
CA VAL A 242 1.89 -2.86 -0.66
C VAL A 242 2.50 -3.79 -1.72
N MET A 243 2.20 -3.55 -3.00
CA MET A 243 2.68 -4.42 -4.07
C MET A 243 4.21 -4.33 -4.25
N LEU A 244 4.80 -3.14 -4.13
CA LEU A 244 6.26 -2.97 -4.24
C LEU A 244 7.00 -3.54 -3.02
N CYS A 245 6.46 -3.43 -1.80
CA CYS A 245 7.03 -4.09 -0.62
C CYS A 245 6.96 -5.61 -0.78
N ALA A 246 5.83 -6.14 -1.24
CA ALA A 246 5.70 -7.56 -1.53
C ALA A 246 6.74 -8.02 -2.57
N TYR A 247 6.94 -7.28 -3.66
CA TYR A 247 7.97 -7.64 -4.64
C TYR A 247 9.39 -7.56 -4.08
N MET A 248 9.71 -6.57 -3.24
CA MET A 248 11.01 -6.48 -2.59
C MET A 248 11.28 -7.67 -1.66
N LEU A 249 10.25 -8.17 -0.95
CA LEU A 249 10.33 -9.40 -0.16
C LEU A 249 10.48 -10.63 -1.06
N TYR A 250 9.71 -10.71 -2.14
CA TYR A 250 9.77 -11.81 -3.11
C TYR A 250 11.15 -11.91 -3.76
N ALA A 251 11.71 -10.81 -4.24
CA ALA A 251 13.04 -10.74 -4.84
C ALA A 251 14.18 -10.72 -3.81
N ARG A 252 13.86 -10.87 -2.52
CA ARG A 252 14.82 -10.83 -1.39
C ARG A 252 15.68 -9.56 -1.38
N ILE A 253 15.19 -8.44 -1.89
CA ILE A 253 15.87 -7.13 -1.78
C ILE A 253 15.92 -6.71 -0.30
N TRP A 254 14.81 -6.93 0.40
CA TRP A 254 14.68 -6.83 1.85
C TRP A 254 14.19 -8.18 2.38
N ARG A 255 14.65 -8.56 3.57
CA ARG A 255 14.28 -9.84 4.19
C ARG A 255 13.04 -9.73 5.06
N SER A 256 12.83 -8.59 5.74
CA SER A 256 11.70 -8.39 6.63
C SER A 256 10.65 -7.41 6.10
N ALA A 257 9.40 -7.62 6.50
CA ALA A 257 8.31 -6.66 6.22
C ALA A 257 8.65 -5.25 6.72
N SER A 258 9.30 -5.13 7.87
CA SER A 258 9.75 -3.85 8.44
C SER A 258 10.71 -3.15 7.48
N GLY A 259 11.75 -3.86 7.03
CA GLY A 259 12.74 -3.27 6.13
C GLY A 259 12.16 -2.84 4.79
N ALA A 260 11.31 -3.67 4.18
CA ALA A 260 10.64 -3.32 2.93
C ALA A 260 9.73 -2.08 3.08
N LEU A 261 8.96 -2.01 4.18
CA LEU A 261 8.05 -0.91 4.48
C LEU A 261 8.78 0.43 4.71
N GLU A 262 9.83 0.41 5.54
CA GLU A 262 10.58 1.61 5.90
C GLU A 262 11.46 2.09 4.72
N TYR A 263 12.03 1.19 3.94
CA TYR A 263 12.72 1.55 2.69
C TYR A 263 11.78 2.21 1.68
N PHE A 264 10.59 1.63 1.46
CA PHE A 264 9.60 2.24 0.57
C PHE A 264 9.17 3.63 1.08
N ALA A 265 8.98 3.79 2.39
CA ALA A 265 8.62 5.06 3.00
C ALA A 265 9.72 6.12 2.79
N ALA A 266 10.98 5.74 3.02
CA ALA A 266 12.15 6.60 2.84
C ALA A 266 12.33 7.06 1.39
N ALA A 267 12.14 6.15 0.44
CA ALA A 267 12.19 6.45 -0.99
C ALA A 267 11.02 7.34 -1.44
N ARG A 268 9.78 6.97 -1.10
CA ARG A 268 8.58 7.56 -1.73
C ARG A 268 8.12 8.88 -1.10
N SER A 269 8.43 9.13 0.16
CA SER A 269 7.86 10.24 0.94
C SER A 269 8.93 11.13 1.57
N MET A 270 8.76 12.45 1.47
CA MET A 270 9.59 13.44 2.17
C MET A 270 9.37 13.43 3.68
N LYS A 271 8.15 13.11 4.14
CA LYS A 271 7.86 12.86 5.56
C LYS A 271 8.07 11.41 6.01
N LEU A 272 8.71 10.60 5.16
CA LEU A 272 9.01 9.20 5.46
C LEU A 272 7.76 8.37 5.85
N GLN A 273 6.63 8.63 5.19
CA GLN A 273 5.39 7.90 5.36
C GLN A 273 5.03 7.13 4.08
N GLY A 274 5.25 5.82 4.08
CA GLY A 274 4.88 4.91 3.01
C GLY A 274 3.46 4.36 3.17
N VAL A 275 3.37 3.06 3.46
CA VAL A 275 2.10 2.37 3.76
C VAL A 275 1.74 2.62 5.22
N THR A 276 0.65 3.38 5.43
CA THR A 276 0.22 3.81 6.78
C THR A 276 -1.06 3.13 7.27
N ILE A 277 -1.78 2.42 6.40
CA ILE A 277 -2.95 1.64 6.80
C ILE A 277 -2.44 0.35 7.45
N ILE A 278 -2.94 0.06 8.65
CA ILE A 278 -2.40 -1.01 9.48
C ILE A 278 -2.72 -2.37 8.87
N SER A 279 -3.94 -2.55 8.39
CA SER A 279 -4.32 -3.78 7.66
C SER A 279 -3.45 -4.04 6.43
N GLN A 280 -3.05 -3.00 5.72
CA GLN A 280 -2.11 -3.14 4.58
C GLN A 280 -0.72 -3.58 5.05
N ARG A 281 -0.21 -3.02 6.15
CA ARG A 281 1.07 -3.45 6.76
C ARG A 281 0.99 -4.89 7.27
N ARG A 282 -0.11 -5.30 7.89
CA ARG A 282 -0.36 -6.67 8.36
C ARG A 282 -0.27 -7.68 7.22
N PHE A 283 -0.86 -7.38 6.07
CA PHE A 283 -0.81 -8.27 4.90
C PHE A 283 0.58 -8.36 4.27
N ILE A 284 1.38 -7.29 4.32
CA ILE A 284 2.81 -7.37 3.95
C ILE A 284 3.56 -8.28 4.94
N GLY A 285 3.22 -8.21 6.24
CA GLY A 285 3.73 -9.13 7.26
C GLY A 285 3.37 -10.59 6.97
N TYR A 286 2.11 -10.88 6.63
CA TYR A 286 1.70 -12.22 6.19
C TYR A 286 2.50 -12.70 4.99
N PHE A 287 2.66 -11.84 3.97
CA PHE A 287 3.44 -12.19 2.78
C PHE A 287 4.93 -12.40 3.07
N SER A 288 5.51 -11.60 3.97
CA SER A 288 6.90 -11.78 4.44
C SER A 288 7.10 -13.15 5.08
N GLU A 289 6.13 -13.62 5.88
CA GLU A 289 6.17 -14.95 6.47
C GLU A 289 6.05 -16.05 5.42
N LEU A 290 5.20 -15.88 4.39
CA LEU A 290 5.14 -16.83 3.26
C LEU A 290 6.48 -16.89 2.50
N CYS A 291 7.13 -15.75 2.29
CA CYS A 291 8.45 -15.70 1.68
C CYS A 291 9.50 -16.42 2.55
N ARG A 292 9.53 -16.12 3.85
CA ARG A 292 10.46 -16.74 4.81
C ARG A 292 10.31 -18.27 4.84
N ARG A 293 9.08 -18.78 4.86
CA ARG A 293 8.81 -20.23 4.85
C ARG A 293 9.14 -20.92 3.54
N SER A 294 9.18 -20.19 2.43
CA SER A 294 9.57 -20.75 1.12
C SER A 294 11.08 -20.88 0.93
N GLU A 295 11.87 -20.52 1.94
CA GLU A 295 13.33 -20.58 1.89
C GLU A 295 13.83 -22.01 1.96
N SER A 296 14.62 -22.41 0.96
CA SER A 296 15.32 -23.69 0.98
C SER A 296 16.62 -23.61 1.79
N ALA A 297 17.19 -24.75 2.16
CA ALA A 297 18.50 -24.80 2.82
C ALA A 297 19.59 -24.08 1.99
N ASN A 298 19.58 -24.27 0.66
CA ASN A 298 20.52 -23.60 -0.25
C ASN A 298 20.34 -22.08 -0.26
N ASP A 299 19.09 -21.60 -0.18
CA ASP A 299 18.82 -20.16 -0.11
C ASP A 299 19.37 -19.59 1.21
N ALA A 300 19.21 -20.31 2.33
CA ALA A 300 19.71 -19.88 3.63
C ALA A 300 21.24 -19.77 3.67
N GLU A 301 21.96 -20.69 3.02
CA GLU A 301 23.42 -20.62 2.87
C GLU A 301 23.86 -19.35 2.11
N GLN A 302 23.14 -18.98 1.05
CA GLN A 302 23.48 -17.81 0.24
C GLN A 302 23.02 -16.48 0.86
N LEU A 303 21.88 -16.48 1.55
CA LEU A 303 21.24 -15.27 2.08
C LEU A 303 21.64 -14.94 3.51
N GLY A 304 22.23 -15.88 4.25
CA GLY A 304 22.49 -15.76 5.68
C GLY A 304 21.23 -15.88 6.54
N SER A 305 21.43 -15.79 7.86
CA SER A 305 20.36 -15.93 8.86
C SER A 305 19.25 -14.90 8.66
N TYR A 306 17.99 -15.35 8.68
CA TYR A 306 16.83 -14.46 8.62
C TYR A 306 16.78 -13.56 9.85
N GLU A 307 16.98 -14.14 11.03
CA GLU A 307 16.83 -13.48 12.33
C GLU A 307 17.85 -12.35 12.48
N GLU A 308 19.09 -12.57 12.05
CA GLU A 308 20.15 -11.57 12.09
C GLU A 308 19.85 -10.40 11.14
N GLU A 309 19.42 -10.72 9.91
CA GLU A 309 19.09 -9.69 8.92
C GLU A 309 17.84 -8.91 9.33
N GLU A 310 16.82 -9.59 9.85
CA GLU A 310 15.61 -8.95 10.36
C GLU A 310 15.94 -8.02 11.55
N HIS A 311 16.79 -8.46 12.47
CA HIS A 311 17.26 -7.63 13.57
C HIS A 311 18.03 -6.39 13.06
N ARG A 312 18.93 -6.59 12.10
CA ARG A 312 19.69 -5.51 11.46
C ARG A 312 18.78 -4.50 10.77
N GLU A 313 17.81 -4.97 9.99
CA GLU A 313 16.82 -4.12 9.32
C GLU A 313 15.97 -3.35 10.34
N ARG A 314 15.47 -3.99 11.40
CA ARG A 314 14.72 -3.29 12.46
C ARG A 314 15.54 -2.25 13.21
N ALA A 315 16.84 -2.47 13.35
CA ALA A 315 17.75 -1.53 14.01
C ALA A 315 18.06 -0.28 13.17
N MET A 316 17.84 -0.32 11.85
CA MET A 316 18.03 0.84 10.99
C MET A 316 17.01 1.93 11.28
N SER A 317 17.48 3.15 11.44
CA SER A 317 16.59 4.31 11.49
C SER A 317 16.04 4.63 10.10
N VAL A 318 14.95 5.37 10.06
CA VAL A 318 14.36 5.86 8.81
C VAL A 318 15.32 6.76 8.01
N VAL A 319 16.26 7.42 8.68
CA VAL A 319 17.31 8.23 8.04
C VAL A 319 18.35 7.33 7.37
N ASP A 320 18.69 6.19 7.99
CA ASP A 320 19.61 5.20 7.41
C ASP A 320 19.02 4.60 6.14
N TYR A 321 17.73 4.26 6.15
CA TYR A 321 17.01 3.83 4.95
C TYR A 321 17.05 4.87 3.84
N HIS A 322 16.89 6.15 4.18
CA HIS A 322 16.92 7.23 3.20
C HIS A 322 18.31 7.44 2.61
N ALA A 323 19.35 7.42 3.44
CA ALA A 323 20.74 7.48 3.00
C ALA A 323 21.10 6.28 2.10
N TYR A 324 20.69 5.08 2.49
CA TYR A 324 20.88 3.86 1.70
C TYR A 324 20.18 3.97 0.32
N TRP A 325 18.94 4.46 0.28
CA TRP A 325 18.22 4.69 -0.97
C TRP A 325 18.92 5.71 -1.87
N LEU A 326 19.39 6.85 -1.33
CA LEU A 326 20.10 7.87 -2.11
C LEU A 326 21.38 7.29 -2.73
N LYS A 327 22.17 6.56 -1.94
CA LYS A 327 23.39 5.90 -2.39
C LYS A 327 23.11 4.95 -3.57
N GLN A 328 22.10 4.09 -3.44
CA GLN A 328 21.69 3.15 -4.50
C GLN A 328 21.23 3.83 -5.80
N ILE A 329 20.62 5.01 -5.72
CA ILE A 329 20.20 5.78 -6.90
C ILE A 329 21.38 6.54 -7.53
N GLN A 330 22.41 6.94 -6.76
CA GLN A 330 23.58 7.68 -7.22
C GLN A 330 24.69 6.80 -7.80
N GLU A 331 25.15 5.76 -7.09
CA GLU A 331 26.38 5.00 -7.38
C GLU A 331 26.43 4.31 -8.74
N ASP A 332 25.28 4.06 -9.34
CA ASP A 332 25.20 3.43 -10.65
C ASP A 332 24.43 4.26 -11.69
N SER A 333 24.30 5.58 -11.42
CA SER A 333 24.36 6.57 -12.51
C SER A 333 25.76 6.58 -13.14
N GLU A 334 26.79 6.20 -12.38
CA GLU A 334 28.19 6.16 -12.83
C GLU A 334 28.55 4.82 -13.53
N ARG A 335 28.04 3.66 -13.06
CA ARG A 335 28.30 2.35 -13.73
C ARG A 335 27.63 2.17 -15.09
N PHE A 336 26.59 2.94 -15.44
CA PHE A 336 26.06 2.93 -16.81
C PHE A 336 27.04 3.50 -17.86
N SER A 337 28.13 4.13 -17.41
CA SER A 337 29.26 4.56 -18.24
C SER A 337 30.21 3.41 -18.60
N SER A 338 30.36 2.42 -17.72
CA SER A 338 31.31 1.31 -17.85
C SER A 338 30.58 -0.02 -18.08
N ARG A 339 30.63 -0.51 -19.33
CA ARG A 339 30.09 -1.83 -19.75
C ARG A 339 30.90 -3.00 -19.17
N GLU A 340 30.92 -3.17 -17.86
CA GLU A 340 31.49 -4.37 -17.26
C GLU A 340 30.40 -5.42 -17.01
N ASN A 341 30.45 -6.48 -17.82
CA ASN A 341 29.68 -7.71 -17.65
C ASN A 341 30.19 -8.49 -16.42
N ILE A 342 29.87 -8.02 -15.22
CA ILE A 342 29.98 -8.85 -14.03
C ILE A 342 28.77 -9.76 -14.05
N ARG A 343 28.99 -11.07 -14.22
CA ARG A 343 28.00 -12.11 -13.92
C ARG A 343 27.69 -12.02 -12.42
N LEU A 344 26.76 -11.14 -12.07
CA LEU A 344 26.18 -11.07 -10.74
C LEU A 344 25.50 -12.42 -10.51
N ILE A 345 25.99 -13.17 -9.52
CA ILE A 345 25.27 -14.34 -9.02
C ILE A 345 23.87 -13.85 -8.66
N GLU A 346 22.85 -14.35 -9.38
CA GLU A 346 21.48 -13.93 -9.14
C GLU A 346 21.09 -14.34 -7.71
N ARG A 347 20.70 -13.35 -6.91
CA ARG A 347 20.15 -13.60 -5.58
C ARG A 347 18.87 -14.42 -5.74
N PRO A 348 18.70 -15.53 -5.00
CA PRO A 348 17.51 -16.36 -5.13
C PRO A 348 16.28 -15.55 -4.71
N HIS A 349 15.16 -15.76 -5.41
CA HIS A 349 13.86 -15.18 -5.07
C HIS A 349 13.01 -16.19 -4.30
N ALA A 350 12.11 -15.68 -3.46
CA ALA A 350 11.17 -16.48 -2.69
C ALA A 350 10.18 -17.21 -3.60
N LYS A 351 9.69 -18.36 -3.13
CA LYS A 351 8.63 -19.15 -3.79
C LYS A 351 7.42 -19.31 -2.86
N PRO A 352 6.78 -18.20 -2.43
CA PRO A 352 5.69 -18.25 -1.47
C PRO A 352 4.52 -19.07 -2.03
N MET A 353 3.99 -19.97 -1.20
CA MET A 353 2.76 -20.70 -1.47
C MET A 353 1.63 -20.17 -0.61
N LEU A 354 0.40 -20.29 -1.12
CA LEU A 354 -0.74 -19.96 -0.29
C LEU A 354 -0.86 -20.95 0.87
N PRO A 355 -1.21 -20.46 2.06
CA PRO A 355 -1.52 -21.32 3.20
C PRO A 355 -2.71 -22.24 2.89
N VAL A 356 -2.74 -23.45 3.48
CA VAL A 356 -3.93 -24.31 3.40
C VAL A 356 -5.14 -23.58 4.00
N ARG A 357 -6.35 -23.78 3.48
CA ARG A 357 -7.50 -23.03 3.98
C ARG A 357 -7.83 -23.42 5.43
N VAL A 358 -7.78 -22.45 6.34
CA VAL A 358 -8.25 -22.60 7.72
C VAL A 358 -9.66 -22.01 7.83
N LYS A 359 -10.65 -22.88 8.05
CA LYS A 359 -12.03 -22.47 8.32
C LYS A 359 -12.24 -22.32 9.82
N LEU A 360 -12.77 -21.19 10.24
CA LEU A 360 -13.03 -20.86 11.64
C LEU A 360 -14.50 -20.47 11.83
N VAL A 361 -15.04 -20.76 13.00
CA VAL A 361 -16.37 -20.30 13.42
C VAL A 361 -16.18 -19.18 14.44
N LEU A 362 -16.54 -17.95 14.09
CA LEU A 362 -16.54 -16.82 15.02
C LEU A 362 -17.68 -17.00 16.03
N VAL A 363 -17.33 -17.18 17.30
CA VAL A 363 -18.28 -17.44 18.39
C VAL A 363 -18.49 -16.24 19.29
N ALA A 364 -17.49 -15.37 19.45
CA ALA A 364 -17.65 -14.16 20.24
C ALA A 364 -16.72 -13.03 19.81
N VAL A 365 -17.15 -11.81 20.10
CA VAL A 365 -16.33 -10.59 20.03
C VAL A 365 -16.25 -9.97 21.42
N VAL A 366 -15.05 -9.64 21.86
CA VAL A 366 -14.79 -9.01 23.16
C VAL A 366 -14.12 -7.67 22.96
N LEU A 367 -14.57 -6.65 23.70
CA LEU A 367 -14.00 -5.31 23.72
C LEU A 367 -13.47 -5.00 25.12
N CYS A 368 -12.21 -4.56 25.19
CA CYS A 368 -11.56 -4.05 26.40
C CYS A 368 -11.28 -2.55 26.25
N GLY A 369 -11.02 -1.84 27.35
CA GLY A 369 -10.65 -0.41 27.32
C GLY A 369 -11.72 0.50 26.70
N VAL A 370 -12.99 0.18 26.95
CA VAL A 370 -14.12 0.96 26.43
C VAL A 370 -14.50 2.03 27.44
N THR A 371 -14.46 3.30 27.04
CA THR A 371 -14.77 4.40 27.94
C THR A 371 -16.27 4.51 28.16
N ASP A 372 -16.70 4.34 29.41
CA ASP A 372 -18.05 4.74 29.82
C ASP A 372 -18.15 6.27 29.72
N HIS A 373 -18.78 6.78 28.66
CA HIS A 373 -19.16 8.19 28.65
C HIS A 373 -20.16 8.42 29.78
N LYS A 374 -19.79 9.31 30.72
CA LYS A 374 -20.51 9.67 31.96
C LYS A 374 -22.00 10.01 31.81
N ARG A 375 -22.52 10.10 30.59
CA ARG A 375 -23.91 10.49 30.32
C ARG A 375 -24.83 9.34 29.92
N THR A 376 -24.33 8.14 29.60
CA THR A 376 -25.22 7.04 29.18
C THR A 376 -24.87 5.63 29.67
N ARG A 377 -23.64 5.27 30.06
CA ARG A 377 -23.24 3.86 30.33
C ARG A 377 -23.63 2.84 29.23
N SER A 378 -24.11 3.29 28.07
CA SER A 378 -24.75 2.46 27.02
C SER A 378 -24.19 2.71 25.61
N SER A 379 -23.15 3.54 25.46
CA SER A 379 -22.63 3.88 24.13
C SER A 379 -22.06 2.68 23.38
N ALA A 380 -21.34 1.78 24.06
CA ALA A 380 -20.70 0.62 23.45
C ALA A 380 -21.50 -0.68 23.54
N ALA A 381 -22.40 -0.80 24.52
CA ALA A 381 -23.40 -1.87 24.57
C ALA A 381 -24.23 -1.92 23.27
N ASP A 382 -24.47 -0.74 22.67
CA ASP A 382 -25.19 -0.54 21.41
C ASP A 382 -24.33 -0.62 20.14
N TRP A 383 -23.04 -0.93 20.25
CA TRP A 383 -22.22 -1.14 19.05
C TRP A 383 -22.64 -2.41 18.32
N ARG A 384 -22.35 -2.44 17.02
CA ARG A 384 -22.63 -3.54 16.12
C ARG A 384 -21.35 -3.92 15.41
N VAL A 385 -21.24 -5.20 15.06
CA VAL A 385 -20.08 -5.73 14.34
C VAL A 385 -20.56 -6.30 13.02
N ARG A 386 -19.89 -5.91 11.94
CA ARG A 386 -20.04 -6.52 10.61
C ARG A 386 -18.80 -7.33 10.29
N VAL A 387 -19.01 -8.51 9.72
CA VAL A 387 -17.94 -9.38 9.21
C VAL A 387 -18.17 -9.59 7.71
N GLU A 388 -17.14 -9.37 6.90
CA GLU A 388 -17.16 -9.66 5.46
C GLU A 388 -16.03 -10.63 5.11
N CYS A 389 -16.36 -11.70 4.37
CA CYS A 389 -15.37 -12.66 3.87
C CYS A 389 -15.00 -12.33 2.41
N GLY A 390 -13.70 -12.40 2.11
CA GLY A 390 -13.13 -12.17 0.79
C GLY A 390 -12.58 -10.75 0.57
N ALA A 391 -11.37 -10.66 0.04
CA ALA A 391 -10.66 -9.38 -0.15
C ALA A 391 -11.09 -8.55 -1.38
N ILE A 392 -11.83 -9.12 -2.35
CA ILE A 392 -12.34 -8.39 -3.54
C ILE A 392 -13.88 -8.40 -3.55
N ARG A 393 -14.49 -7.32 -4.04
CA ARG A 393 -15.96 -7.23 -4.24
C ARG A 393 -16.43 -7.92 -5.54
N PRO A 394 -17.65 -8.49 -5.56
CA PRO A 394 -18.55 -8.65 -4.42
C PRO A 394 -17.94 -9.60 -3.37
N ARG A 395 -18.13 -9.26 -2.08
CA ARG A 395 -17.64 -10.09 -0.97
C ARG A 395 -18.28 -11.47 -1.07
N ALA A 396 -17.54 -12.51 -0.70
CA ALA A 396 -18.05 -13.88 -0.73
C ALA A 396 -19.27 -14.02 0.18
N THR A 397 -19.20 -13.46 1.39
CA THR A 397 -20.29 -13.40 2.35
C THR A 397 -20.18 -12.14 3.22
N SER A 398 -21.30 -11.68 3.77
CA SER A 398 -21.35 -10.55 4.71
C SER A 398 -22.36 -10.87 5.82
N PHE A 399 -21.96 -10.62 7.06
CA PHE A 399 -22.74 -10.91 8.25
C PHE A 399 -22.80 -9.66 9.13
N ASP A 400 -24.01 -9.19 9.43
CA ASP A 400 -24.23 -8.26 10.54
C ASP A 400 -24.51 -9.11 11.78
N LEU A 401 -23.57 -9.11 12.75
CA LEU A 401 -23.64 -10.00 13.90
C LEU A 401 -24.84 -9.63 14.78
N ALA A 402 -25.68 -10.63 15.05
CA ALA A 402 -26.79 -10.49 15.99
C ALA A 402 -26.27 -10.58 17.43
N GLY A 403 -26.76 -9.70 18.30
CA GLY A 403 -26.40 -9.68 19.71
C GLY A 403 -26.22 -8.27 20.27
N THR A 404 -25.97 -8.21 21.57
CA THR A 404 -25.57 -7.00 22.29
C THR A 404 -24.34 -7.29 23.13
N PHE A 405 -23.53 -6.26 23.34
CA PHE A 405 -22.37 -6.38 24.21
C PHE A 405 -22.83 -6.37 25.67
N GLN A 406 -22.49 -7.43 26.41
CA GLN A 406 -22.76 -7.59 27.82
C GLN A 406 -21.49 -7.37 28.64
N ARG A 407 -21.62 -6.65 29.75
CA ARG A 407 -20.50 -6.40 30.67
C ARG A 407 -20.13 -7.67 31.43
N GLN A 408 -18.85 -8.00 31.41
CA GLN A 408 -18.26 -9.11 32.15
C GLN A 408 -17.02 -8.63 32.90
N ILE A 409 -16.69 -9.29 34.00
CA ILE A 409 -15.45 -9.07 34.75
C ILE A 409 -14.59 -10.30 34.53
N ARG A 410 -13.41 -10.11 33.93
CA ARG A 410 -12.43 -11.17 33.73
C ARG A 410 -11.26 -10.92 34.67
N SER A 411 -10.90 -11.93 35.44
CA SER A 411 -9.66 -11.91 36.22
C SER A 411 -8.49 -12.22 35.30
N LYS A 412 -7.54 -11.29 35.20
CA LYS A 412 -6.26 -11.47 34.50
C LYS A 412 -5.19 -11.65 35.57
N PHE A 413 -4.44 -12.74 35.48
CA PHE A 413 -3.33 -13.01 36.39
C PHE A 413 -2.03 -12.52 35.75
N HIS A 414 -1.22 -11.80 36.52
CA HIS A 414 0.15 -11.44 36.17
C HIS A 414 1.07 -11.93 37.30
N GLY A 415 1.55 -13.16 37.18
CA GLY A 415 2.21 -13.84 38.29
C GLY A 415 1.23 -14.07 39.44
N GLU A 416 1.53 -13.55 40.63
CA GLU A 416 0.67 -13.64 41.82
C GLU A 416 -0.40 -12.53 41.89
N ASP A 417 -0.28 -11.47 41.09
CA ASP A 417 -1.22 -10.35 41.10
C ASP A 417 -2.47 -10.65 40.26
N LYS A 418 -3.64 -10.45 40.88
CA LYS A 418 -4.96 -10.58 40.26
C LYS A 418 -5.48 -9.19 39.88
N GLU A 419 -5.55 -8.91 38.58
CA GLU A 419 -6.19 -7.70 38.07
C GLU A 419 -7.60 -8.03 37.54
N GLU A 420 -8.61 -7.27 37.94
CA GLU A 420 -9.97 -7.42 37.43
C GLU A 420 -10.21 -6.45 36.27
N VAL A 421 -10.29 -7.02 35.07
CA VAL A 421 -10.52 -6.26 33.84
C VAL A 421 -12.00 -6.31 33.48
N VAL A 422 -12.60 -5.14 33.30
CA VAL A 422 -13.97 -5.01 32.79
C VAL A 422 -13.94 -5.13 31.27
N GLU A 423 -14.67 -6.10 30.74
CA GLU A 423 -14.80 -6.31 29.29
C GLU A 423 -16.27 -6.32 28.86
N LEU A 424 -16.48 -6.01 27.58
CA LEU A 424 -17.77 -6.11 26.91
C LEU A 424 -17.72 -7.29 25.95
N LYS A 425 -18.50 -8.34 26.22
CA LYS A 425 -18.56 -9.55 25.40
C LYS A 425 -19.87 -9.64 24.64
N MET A 426 -19.80 -9.92 23.34
CA MET A 426 -20.93 -10.25 22.49
C MET A 426 -20.78 -11.68 22.00
N GLN A 427 -21.71 -12.55 22.40
CA GLN A 427 -21.83 -13.89 21.81
C GLN A 427 -22.44 -13.76 20.41
N CYS A 428 -21.86 -14.46 19.46
CA CYS A 428 -22.24 -14.39 18.05
C CYS A 428 -23.04 -15.66 17.68
N SER A 429 -23.89 -15.55 16.66
CA SER A 429 -24.67 -16.68 16.12
C SER A 429 -23.83 -17.69 15.33
N ARG A 430 -22.55 -17.90 15.69
CA ARG A 430 -21.59 -18.81 15.06
C ARG A 430 -21.42 -18.54 13.56
N VAL A 431 -20.49 -17.64 13.21
CA VAL A 431 -20.29 -17.23 11.80
C VAL A 431 -19.07 -17.95 11.20
N LEU A 432 -19.29 -18.71 10.13
CA LEU A 432 -18.22 -19.37 9.38
C LEU A 432 -17.41 -18.35 8.57
N VAL A 433 -16.10 -18.33 8.77
CA VAL A 433 -15.14 -17.42 8.11
C VAL A 433 -13.91 -18.19 7.59
N TRP A 434 -13.32 -17.72 6.48
CA TRP A 434 -12.12 -18.29 5.87
C TRP A 434 -11.37 -17.26 5.02
N ASP A 435 -10.08 -17.48 4.80
CA ASP A 435 -9.16 -16.64 4.01
C ASP A 435 -9.11 -15.19 4.53
N GLU A 436 -9.26 -14.17 3.67
CA GLU A 436 -9.24 -12.76 4.08
C GLU A 436 -10.58 -12.29 4.67
N ILE A 437 -10.54 -11.78 5.89
CA ILE A 437 -11.72 -11.32 6.63
C ILE A 437 -11.58 -9.85 6.99
N MET A 438 -12.65 -9.09 6.76
CA MET A 438 -12.81 -7.72 7.25
C MET A 438 -13.80 -7.72 8.41
N VAL A 439 -13.39 -7.12 9.53
CA VAL A 439 -14.29 -6.88 10.67
C VAL A 439 -14.43 -5.38 10.86
N GLU A 440 -15.67 -4.90 10.89
CA GLU A 440 -15.99 -3.49 11.10
C GLU A 440 -16.86 -3.30 12.34
N LEU A 441 -16.38 -2.44 13.23
CA LEU A 441 -17.11 -1.97 14.39
C LEU A 441 -17.91 -0.72 14.02
N ARG A 442 -19.20 -0.70 14.34
CA ARG A 442 -20.13 0.36 13.93
C ARG A 442 -21.03 0.77 15.10
N ARG A 443 -21.51 2.01 15.06
CA ARG A 443 -22.59 2.46 15.94
C ARG A 443 -23.94 1.93 15.44
N ARG A 444 -24.95 1.92 16.30
CA ARG A 444 -26.34 1.58 15.97
C ARG A 444 -26.92 2.38 14.78
N ASN A 445 -26.47 3.62 14.58
CA ASN A 445 -26.88 4.45 13.44
C ASN A 445 -26.15 4.13 12.12
N GLY A 446 -25.31 3.09 12.09
CA GLY A 446 -24.54 2.65 10.93
C GLY A 446 -23.18 3.33 10.76
N SER A 447 -22.83 4.35 11.55
CA SER A 447 -21.53 5.03 11.39
C SER A 447 -20.37 4.14 11.83
N ALA A 448 -19.37 3.99 10.96
CA ALA A 448 -18.16 3.22 11.22
C ALA A 448 -17.32 3.84 12.36
N LEU A 449 -16.93 3.00 13.33
CA LEU A 449 -16.00 3.34 14.41
C LEU A 449 -14.57 2.97 14.05
N GLY A 450 -14.40 1.79 13.43
CA GLY A 450 -13.12 1.20 13.11
C GLY A 450 -13.30 -0.07 12.30
N HIS A 451 -12.27 -0.48 11.59
CA HIS A 451 -12.25 -1.79 10.95
C HIS A 451 -10.83 -2.33 10.94
N PHE A 452 -10.68 -3.60 10.63
CA PHE A 452 -9.40 -4.19 10.31
C PHE A 452 -9.59 -5.41 9.43
N TRP A 453 -8.50 -5.83 8.81
CA TRP A 453 -8.41 -7.06 8.06
C TRP A 453 -7.45 -8.03 8.72
N PHE A 454 -7.76 -9.32 8.64
CA PHE A 454 -6.87 -10.41 8.98
C PHE A 454 -7.06 -11.55 7.99
N HIS A 455 -6.20 -12.56 8.05
CA HIS A 455 -6.36 -13.79 7.28
C HIS A 455 -6.48 -14.97 8.24
N THR A 456 -7.49 -15.84 8.08
CA THR A 456 -7.82 -16.90 9.07
C THR A 456 -6.66 -17.85 9.34
N ALA A 457 -5.87 -18.12 8.31
CA ALA A 457 -4.65 -18.91 8.40
C ALA A 457 -3.59 -18.37 9.38
N PHE A 458 -3.67 -17.09 9.75
CA PHE A 458 -2.72 -16.42 10.65
C PHE A 458 -3.32 -16.14 12.03
N VAL A 459 -4.48 -16.72 12.35
CA VAL A 459 -5.08 -16.61 13.69
C VAL A 459 -4.36 -17.60 14.62
N PRO A 460 -3.76 -17.13 15.73
CA PRO A 460 -3.13 -18.00 16.72
C PRO A 460 -4.12 -19.00 17.32
N GLN A 461 -3.62 -20.21 17.57
CA GLN A 461 -4.28 -21.17 18.46
C GLN A 461 -3.79 -20.91 19.89
N VAL A 462 -4.73 -20.82 20.82
CA VAL A 462 -4.49 -20.67 22.26
C VAL A 462 -5.22 -21.83 22.93
N ASP A 463 -4.46 -22.77 23.48
CA ASP A 463 -4.98 -24.03 24.02
C ASP A 463 -5.89 -24.75 23.00
N ASP A 464 -7.17 -24.91 23.32
CA ASP A 464 -8.17 -25.62 22.51
C ASP A 464 -9.01 -24.69 21.60
N HIS A 465 -8.75 -23.38 21.59
CA HIS A 465 -9.49 -22.41 20.77
C HIS A 465 -8.57 -21.53 19.92
N TYR A 466 -9.17 -20.77 19.00
CA TYR A 466 -8.46 -19.80 18.18
C TYR A 466 -8.83 -18.39 18.62
N GLU A 467 -7.85 -17.52 18.81
CA GLU A 467 -8.07 -16.16 19.32
C GLU A 467 -7.22 -15.14 18.57
N LEU A 468 -7.87 -14.08 18.08
CA LEU A 468 -7.19 -12.91 17.53
C LEU A 468 -7.46 -11.69 18.42
N GLU A 469 -6.46 -11.25 19.16
CA GLU A 469 -6.47 -9.97 19.87
C GLU A 469 -5.77 -8.90 19.04
N LEU A 470 -6.43 -7.76 18.83
CA LEU A 470 -5.84 -6.57 18.24
C LEU A 470 -5.98 -5.39 19.19
N THR A 471 -4.87 -4.74 19.49
CA THR A 471 -4.82 -3.52 20.31
C THR A 471 -5.30 -2.29 19.53
N LYS A 472 -5.51 -1.17 20.21
CA LYS A 472 -5.93 0.11 19.63
C LYS A 472 -5.11 0.53 18.42
N ILE A 473 -3.79 0.35 18.50
CA ILE A 473 -2.84 0.75 17.45
C ILE A 473 -2.85 -0.21 16.25
N GLU A 474 -3.51 -1.36 16.38
CA GLU A 474 -3.62 -2.39 15.36
C GLU A 474 -4.94 -2.33 14.56
N ILE A 475 -5.85 -1.43 14.92
CA ILE A 475 -7.19 -1.29 14.32
C ILE A 475 -7.26 -0.01 13.46
N ASP A 476 -7.65 -0.15 12.19
CA ASP A 476 -7.73 0.98 11.27
C ASP A 476 -8.80 2.00 11.71
N LYS A 477 -8.50 3.27 11.50
CA LYS A 477 -9.22 4.46 12.02
C LYS A 477 -9.17 4.60 13.56
N VAL A 478 -9.27 3.51 14.33
CA VAL A 478 -9.21 3.53 15.80
C VAL A 478 -7.84 3.99 16.29
N ALA A 479 -6.76 3.52 15.68
CA ALA A 479 -5.40 3.96 16.01
C ALA A 479 -5.21 5.49 15.92
N LYS A 480 -5.97 6.17 15.05
CA LYS A 480 -5.88 7.64 14.90
C LYS A 480 -6.48 8.41 16.08
N ASP A 481 -7.26 7.75 16.95
CA ASP A 481 -7.81 8.36 18.16
C ASP A 481 -6.71 8.68 19.20
N ALA A 482 -5.56 7.99 19.15
CA ALA A 482 -4.40 8.34 19.97
C ALA A 482 -3.92 9.77 19.68
N ASN A 483 -3.84 10.14 18.39
CA ASN A 483 -3.49 11.50 17.95
C ASN A 483 -4.55 12.56 18.34
N GLN A 484 -5.71 12.12 18.82
CA GLN A 484 -6.80 13.00 19.27
C GLN A 484 -6.91 13.05 20.81
N GLY A 485 -5.95 12.46 21.52
CA GLY A 485 -5.93 12.44 22.99
C GLY A 485 -6.87 11.40 23.61
N HIS A 486 -7.06 10.25 22.95
CA HIS A 486 -7.84 9.12 23.47
C HIS A 486 -9.30 9.48 23.81
N LYS A 487 -9.92 10.34 22.99
CA LYS A 487 -11.26 10.87 23.24
C LYS A 487 -12.36 9.82 23.11
N LYS A 488 -12.19 8.85 22.21
CA LYS A 488 -13.22 7.84 21.90
C LYS A 488 -12.91 6.46 22.48
N PHE A 489 -11.64 6.10 22.58
CA PHE A 489 -11.19 4.80 23.04
C PHE A 489 -10.09 4.99 24.08
N ALA A 490 -10.12 4.22 25.18
CA ALA A 490 -9.06 4.28 26.17
C ALA A 490 -7.71 3.87 25.56
N PRO A 491 -6.56 4.25 26.16
CA PRO A 491 -5.24 3.85 25.66
C PRO A 491 -5.05 2.35 25.50
N ASP A 492 -5.62 1.58 26.42
CA ASP A 492 -5.61 0.11 26.52
C ASP A 492 -6.74 -0.57 25.73
N PHE A 493 -7.47 0.17 24.89
CA PHE A 493 -8.54 -0.42 24.07
C PHE A 493 -8.00 -1.58 23.23
N SER A 494 -8.68 -2.73 23.30
CA SER A 494 -8.39 -3.89 22.45
C SER A 494 -9.69 -4.57 22.03
N MET A 495 -9.59 -5.33 20.93
CA MET A 495 -10.69 -6.14 20.43
C MET A 495 -10.20 -7.56 20.22
N ARG A 496 -10.90 -8.53 20.83
CA ARG A 496 -10.58 -9.95 20.75
C ARG A 496 -11.69 -10.68 19.99
N LEU A 497 -11.30 -11.49 19.01
CA LEU A 497 -12.18 -12.39 18.28
C LEU A 497 -11.92 -13.81 18.75
N LEU A 498 -12.97 -14.49 19.22
CA LEU A 498 -12.88 -15.88 19.67
C LEU A 498 -13.48 -16.79 18.60
N PHE A 499 -12.75 -17.84 18.25
CA PHE A 499 -13.13 -18.78 17.22
C PHE A 499 -13.02 -20.22 17.69
N GLU A 500 -13.89 -21.06 17.14
CA GLU A 500 -13.77 -22.51 17.17
C GLU A 500 -13.24 -23.02 15.82
N ARG A 501 -12.50 -24.13 15.84
CA ARG A 501 -12.12 -24.83 14.61
C ARG A 501 -13.34 -25.54 14.05
N VAL A 502 -13.51 -25.50 12.74
CA VAL A 502 -14.46 -26.40 12.07
C VAL A 502 -13.88 -27.82 12.12
N THR A 503 -14.48 -28.70 12.91
CA THR A 503 -14.30 -30.15 12.78
C THR A 503 -15.23 -30.64 11.67
N ASP A 504 -14.75 -31.54 10.82
CA ASP A 504 -15.44 -32.04 9.63
C ASP A 504 -16.84 -32.62 9.89
#